data_AF-A0A5C9ABD9-F1
#
_entry.id   AF-A0A5C9ABD9-F1
#
_cell.length_a   1.000
_cell.length_b   1.000
_cell.length_c   1.000
_cell.angle_alpha   90.00
_cell.angle_beta   90.00
_cell.angle_gamma   90.00
#
_symmetry.space_group_name_H-M   'P 1'
#
loop_
_entity.id
_entity.type
_entity.pdbx_description
1 polymer ?
#
loop_
_entity_poly.entity_id
_entity_poly.type
_entity_poly.pdbx_seq_one_letter_code
_entity_poly.pdbx_strand_id
1 'polypeptide(L)'
;AGKVDDSSLRNKPMLYQGTWQHGLNNLFTGYTGVTGFDDYQAFLLGTGMNTGIGALSFDVTHSRLKSDTLDEHGQSYRATFNRMFTETQTSIVLAAYRYSTNGYYNLNDALYAVDQEKNYNSNYTVWRQKNGMTFTVNQNLPDGWGGFYLSGRVADYWNRSGTEKQYQFSYN
;
A
#
# COMPACT_ATOMS: atom_id res chain seq x y z
N ALA A 1 -14.40 -14.69 -1.87
CA ALA A 1 -15.05 -14.26 -0.61
C ALA A 1 -14.68 -15.27 0.48
N GLY A 2 -14.46 -14.83 1.70
CA GLY A 2 -14.05 -15.70 2.81
C GLY A 2 -14.11 -14.97 4.14
N LYS A 3 -14.11 -15.72 5.25
CA LYS A 3 -14.11 -15.12 6.58
C LYS A 3 -12.72 -14.59 6.93
N VAL A 4 -12.65 -13.44 7.59
CA VAL A 4 -11.37 -12.92 8.09
C VAL A 4 -10.76 -13.89 9.10
N ASP A 5 -9.48 -14.20 8.91
CA ASP A 5 -8.72 -15.07 9.81
C ASP A 5 -7.55 -14.32 10.44
N ASP A 6 -7.86 -13.62 11.53
CA ASP A 6 -6.89 -12.96 12.40
C ASP A 6 -7.25 -13.28 13.85
N SER A 7 -6.31 -13.82 14.63
CA SER A 7 -6.53 -14.17 16.05
C SER A 7 -6.71 -12.95 16.96
N SER A 8 -6.26 -11.77 16.53
CA SER A 8 -6.39 -10.53 17.28
C SER A 8 -7.79 -9.91 17.19
N LEU A 9 -8.59 -10.32 16.19
CA LEU A 9 -9.95 -9.83 15.97
C LEU A 9 -10.99 -10.73 16.65
N ARG A 10 -11.93 -10.13 17.37
CA ARG A 10 -13.08 -10.84 17.96
C ARG A 10 -14.22 -10.96 16.97
N ASN A 11 -14.50 -9.89 16.23
CA ASN A 11 -15.40 -9.83 15.11
C ASN A 11 -14.65 -10.22 13.84
N LYS A 12 -15.11 -11.31 13.21
CA LYS A 12 -14.51 -11.88 12.00
C LYS A 12 -15.53 -11.84 10.87
N PRO A 13 -15.72 -10.68 10.21
CA PRO A 13 -16.74 -10.53 9.19
C PRO A 13 -16.42 -11.36 7.94
N MET A 14 -17.41 -11.51 7.07
CA MET A 14 -17.20 -12.06 5.73
C MET A 14 -16.57 -10.98 4.85
N LEU A 15 -15.42 -11.29 4.26
CA LEU A 15 -14.69 -10.42 3.34
C LEU A 15 -15.03 -10.77 1.89
N TYR A 16 -15.32 -9.75 1.11
CA TYR A 16 -15.46 -9.82 -0.33
C TYR A 16 -14.35 -9.01 -0.97
N GLN A 17 -13.61 -9.62 -1.90
CA GLN A 17 -12.57 -8.94 -2.65
C GLN A 17 -12.58 -9.47 -4.09
N GLY A 18 -12.43 -8.55 -5.04
CA GLY A 18 -12.29 -8.85 -6.46
C GLY A 18 -11.39 -7.83 -7.11
N THR A 19 -10.49 -8.28 -7.99
CA THR A 19 -9.60 -7.42 -8.76
C THR A 19 -9.66 -7.83 -10.23
N TRP A 20 -9.47 -6.84 -11.10
CA TRP A 20 -9.41 -7.05 -12.53
C TRP A 20 -8.30 -6.19 -13.11
N GLN A 21 -7.54 -6.76 -14.05
CA GLN A 21 -6.47 -6.08 -14.75
C GLN A 21 -6.50 -6.45 -16.23
N HIS A 22 -6.19 -5.49 -17.10
CA HIS A 22 -6.22 -5.69 -18.54
C HIS A 22 -5.24 -4.76 -19.26
N GLY A 23 -4.49 -5.31 -20.22
CA GLY A 23 -3.67 -4.53 -21.14
C GLY A 23 -4.55 -3.80 -22.15
N LEU A 24 -4.66 -2.48 -22.02
CA LEU A 24 -5.49 -1.65 -22.90
C LEU A 24 -4.86 -1.50 -24.29
N ASN A 25 -3.53 -1.41 -24.33
CA ASN A 25 -2.71 -1.43 -25.54
C ASN A 25 -1.26 -1.80 -25.20
N ASN A 26 -0.35 -1.65 -26.15
CA ASN A 26 1.08 -1.97 -25.99
C ASN A 26 1.82 -1.10 -24.95
N LEU A 27 1.19 -0.03 -24.47
CA LEU A 27 1.77 0.92 -23.51
C LEU A 27 1.08 0.89 -22.15
N PHE A 28 -0.26 0.84 -22.12
CA PHE A 28 -1.07 1.00 -20.92
C PHE A 28 -1.74 -0.31 -20.47
N THR A 29 -1.69 -0.55 -19.17
CA THR A 29 -2.43 -1.59 -18.45
C THR A 29 -3.34 -0.94 -17.42
N GLY A 30 -4.65 -1.14 -17.54
CA GLY A 30 -5.61 -0.70 -16.53
C GLY A 30 -5.80 -1.77 -15.46
N TYR A 31 -6.01 -1.36 -14.21
CA TYR A 31 -6.44 -2.27 -13.16
C TYR A 31 -7.43 -1.59 -12.22
N THR A 32 -8.32 -2.40 -11.66
CA THR A 32 -9.34 -1.96 -10.71
C THR A 32 -9.60 -3.07 -9.69
N GLY A 33 -10.20 -2.71 -8.57
CA GLY A 33 -10.59 -3.68 -7.57
C GLY A 33 -11.62 -3.13 -6.61
N VAL A 34 -12.32 -4.04 -5.98
CA VAL A 34 -13.22 -3.78 -4.87
C VAL A 34 -12.82 -4.69 -3.72
N THR A 35 -12.88 -4.16 -2.50
CA THR A 35 -12.75 -4.96 -1.29
C THR A 35 -13.67 -4.39 -0.22
N GLY A 36 -14.23 -5.25 0.63
CA GLY A 36 -15.15 -4.80 1.64
C GLY A 36 -15.78 -5.90 2.47
N PHE A 37 -16.39 -5.47 3.57
CA PHE A 37 -17.24 -6.23 4.47
C PHE A 37 -18.40 -5.31 4.91
N ASP A 38 -19.30 -5.79 5.77
CA ASP A 38 -20.57 -5.10 6.08
C ASP A 38 -20.41 -3.60 6.44
N ASP A 39 -19.36 -3.24 7.19
CA ASP A 39 -19.11 -1.87 7.66
C ASP A 39 -18.04 -1.10 6.84
N TYR A 40 -17.46 -1.72 5.79
CA TYR A 40 -16.35 -1.12 5.02
C TYR A 40 -16.40 -1.48 3.55
N GLN A 41 -16.19 -0.48 2.70
CA GLN A 41 -16.05 -0.67 1.27
C GLN A 41 -14.89 0.18 0.73
N ALA A 42 -14.13 -0.39 -0.20
CA ALA A 42 -13.11 0.33 -0.94
C ALA A 42 -13.13 -0.03 -2.42
N PHE A 43 -12.91 0.98 -3.24
CA PHE A 43 -12.79 0.90 -4.68
C PHE A 43 -11.42 1.42 -5.12
N LEU A 44 -10.71 0.63 -5.92
CA LEU A 44 -9.40 0.92 -6.48
C LEU A 44 -9.55 1.16 -7.97
N LEU A 45 -8.89 2.19 -8.48
CA LEU A 45 -8.68 2.40 -9.90
C LEU A 45 -7.22 2.79 -10.14
N GLY A 46 -6.58 2.13 -11.11
CA GLY A 46 -5.18 2.36 -11.42
C GLY A 46 -4.82 2.07 -12.87
N THR A 47 -3.66 2.58 -13.23
CA THR A 47 -3.04 2.34 -14.53
C THR A 47 -1.54 2.15 -14.37
N GLY A 48 -0.98 1.29 -15.20
CA GLY A 48 0.46 1.07 -15.34
C GLY A 48 0.88 1.28 -16.77
N MET A 49 2.09 1.77 -16.96
CA MET A 49 2.69 1.92 -18.28
C MET A 49 4.16 1.54 -18.26
N ASN A 50 4.62 0.85 -19.31
CA ASN A 50 6.03 0.56 -19.50
C ASN A 50 6.61 1.54 -20.53
N THR A 51 7.47 2.44 -20.08
CA THR A 51 8.07 3.49 -20.91
C THR A 51 9.55 3.22 -21.14
N GLY A 52 10.19 3.94 -22.06
CA GLY A 52 11.64 3.85 -22.27
C GLY A 52 12.48 4.23 -21.02
N ILE A 53 11.90 4.96 -20.07
CA ILE A 53 12.58 5.31 -18.81
C ILE A 53 12.28 4.33 -17.67
N GLY A 54 11.42 3.32 -17.87
CA GLY A 54 11.01 2.35 -16.86
C GLY A 54 9.50 2.15 -16.77
N ALA A 55 9.09 1.24 -15.89
CA ALA A 55 7.69 0.97 -15.60
C ALA A 55 7.17 1.93 -14.52
N LEU A 56 6.07 2.61 -14.82
CA LEU A 56 5.39 3.56 -13.95
C LEU A 56 3.98 3.06 -13.66
N SER A 57 3.50 3.21 -12.43
CA SER A 57 2.08 3.03 -12.14
C SER A 57 1.54 4.13 -11.25
N PHE A 58 0.25 4.40 -11.40
CA PHE A 58 -0.48 5.30 -10.54
C PHE A 58 -1.85 4.69 -10.22
N ASP A 59 -2.24 4.74 -8.95
CA ASP A 59 -3.57 4.34 -8.52
C ASP A 59 -4.14 5.22 -7.43
N VAL A 60 -5.47 5.24 -7.39
CA VAL A 60 -6.28 5.83 -6.33
C VAL A 60 -7.18 4.77 -5.74
N THR A 61 -7.21 4.69 -4.42
CA THR A 61 -8.16 3.88 -3.65
C THR A 61 -9.07 4.82 -2.88
N HIS A 62 -10.38 4.76 -3.11
CA HIS A 62 -11.36 5.40 -2.26
C HIS A 62 -11.92 4.40 -1.26
N SER A 63 -12.03 4.78 0.01
CA SER A 63 -12.60 3.95 1.07
C SER A 63 -13.73 4.68 1.79
N ARG A 64 -14.75 3.94 2.20
CA ARG A 64 -15.77 4.37 3.15
C ARG A 64 -15.89 3.32 4.26
N LEU A 65 -15.76 3.76 5.49
CA LEU A 65 -15.98 3.00 6.72
C LEU A 65 -17.23 3.56 7.39
N LYS A 66 -18.27 2.75 7.54
CA LYS A 66 -19.49 3.16 8.20
C LYS A 66 -20.02 2.04 9.10
N SER A 67 -20.07 2.32 10.39
CA SER A 67 -20.56 1.43 11.45
C SER A 67 -21.53 2.22 12.36
N ASP A 68 -21.75 1.77 13.60
CA ASP A 68 -22.72 2.40 14.51
C ASP A 68 -22.31 3.81 14.95
N THR A 69 -21.02 4.05 15.18
CA THR A 69 -20.45 5.32 15.67
C THR A 69 -19.35 5.87 14.75
N LEU A 70 -18.87 5.08 13.78
CA LEU A 70 -17.89 5.49 12.78
C LEU A 70 -18.57 5.86 11.45
N ASP A 71 -18.22 7.02 10.87
CA ASP A 71 -18.56 7.40 9.49
C ASP A 71 -17.37 8.17 8.89
N GLU A 72 -16.48 7.43 8.23
CA GLU A 72 -15.20 7.93 7.72
C GLU A 72 -15.09 7.64 6.22
N HIS A 73 -14.54 8.60 5.48
CA HIS A 73 -14.31 8.46 4.05
C HIS A 73 -13.00 9.11 3.66
N GLY A 74 -12.28 8.48 2.73
CA GLY A 74 -10.98 8.99 2.33
C GLY A 74 -10.43 8.37 1.08
N GLN A 75 -9.25 8.83 0.71
CA GLN A 75 -8.59 8.46 -0.51
C GLN A 75 -7.12 8.20 -0.24
N SER A 76 -6.56 7.23 -0.95
CA SER A 76 -5.15 6.94 -0.95
C SER A 76 -4.63 6.93 -2.37
N TYR A 77 -3.52 7.62 -2.58
CA TYR A 77 -2.86 7.81 -3.86
C TYR A 77 -1.51 7.10 -3.80
N ARG A 78 -1.22 6.29 -4.82
CA ARG A 78 0.04 5.55 -4.90
C ARG A 78 0.67 5.77 -6.27
N ALA A 79 1.94 6.13 -6.26
CA ALA A 79 2.79 6.15 -7.44
C ALA A 79 3.90 5.12 -7.26
N THR A 80 4.19 4.36 -8.31
CA THR A 80 5.29 3.39 -8.31
C THR A 80 6.17 3.57 -9.53
N PHE A 81 7.47 3.32 -9.35
CA PHE A 81 8.46 3.30 -10.40
C PHE A 81 9.38 2.08 -10.25
N ASN A 82 9.66 1.41 -11.36
CA ASN A 82 10.59 0.30 -11.44
C ASN A 82 11.41 0.39 -12.73
N ARG A 83 12.73 0.22 -12.64
CA ARG A 83 13.60 0.18 -13.81
C ARG A 83 14.80 -0.73 -13.57
N MET A 84 15.12 -1.51 -14.60
CA MET A 84 16.41 -2.18 -14.74
C MET A 84 17.27 -1.42 -15.74
N PHE A 85 18.43 -0.93 -15.30
CA PHE A 85 19.48 -0.38 -16.15
C PHE A 85 20.41 -1.53 -16.53
N THR A 86 20.30 -2.03 -17.75
CA THR A 86 21.09 -3.17 -18.22
C THR A 86 22.56 -2.84 -18.40
N GLU A 87 22.88 -1.61 -18.85
CA GLU A 87 24.25 -1.14 -19.07
C GLU A 87 25.10 -1.17 -17.80
N THR A 88 24.49 -0.78 -16.68
CA THR A 88 25.15 -0.73 -15.38
C THR A 88 24.77 -1.91 -14.50
N GLN A 89 23.90 -2.83 -14.96
CA GLN A 89 23.33 -3.91 -14.13
C GLN A 89 22.69 -3.40 -12.82
N THR A 90 22.04 -2.24 -12.86
CA THR A 90 21.36 -1.62 -11.71
C THR A 90 19.87 -1.90 -11.76
N SER A 91 19.31 -2.49 -10.71
CA SER A 91 17.86 -2.64 -10.55
C SER A 91 17.35 -1.67 -9.49
N ILE A 92 16.49 -0.74 -9.89
CA ILE A 92 15.76 0.13 -8.98
C ILE A 92 14.35 -0.43 -8.86
N VAL A 93 14.07 -1.08 -7.73
CA VAL A 93 12.77 -1.66 -7.42
C VAL A 93 12.03 -0.76 -6.44
N LEU A 94 10.89 -0.25 -6.90
CA LEU A 94 9.84 0.38 -6.12
C LEU A 94 10.29 1.55 -5.24
N ALA A 95 10.56 2.70 -5.86
CA ALA A 95 10.33 3.99 -5.24
C ALA A 95 8.80 4.23 -5.12
N ALA A 96 8.12 3.53 -4.21
CA ALA A 96 6.69 3.71 -4.02
C ALA A 96 6.44 4.91 -3.12
N TYR A 97 5.71 5.90 -3.62
CA TYR A 97 5.18 6.98 -2.80
C TYR A 97 3.69 6.76 -2.59
N ARG A 98 3.26 6.80 -1.34
CA ARG A 98 1.86 6.70 -0.93
C ARG A 98 1.48 7.91 -0.08
N TYR A 99 0.36 8.55 -0.42
CA TYR A 99 -0.30 9.56 0.38
C TYR A 99 -1.73 9.12 0.68
N SER A 100 -2.18 9.23 1.92
CA SER A 100 -3.56 8.92 2.31
C SER A 100 -4.17 10.07 3.11
N THR A 101 -5.40 10.46 2.76
CA THR A 101 -6.15 11.48 3.50
C THR A 101 -6.48 11.00 4.91
N ASN A 102 -6.78 11.93 5.83
CA ASN A 102 -7.07 11.59 7.22
C ASN A 102 -8.33 10.72 7.41
N GLY A 103 -9.26 10.65 6.45
CA GLY A 103 -10.43 9.77 6.54
C GLY A 103 -10.23 8.41 5.86
N TYR A 104 -9.05 8.14 5.29
CA TYR A 104 -8.78 6.88 4.60
C TYR A 104 -8.48 5.77 5.61
N TYR A 105 -9.11 4.62 5.40
CA TYR A 105 -8.79 3.38 6.08
C TYR A 105 -8.40 2.34 5.03
N ASN A 106 -7.29 1.65 5.24
CA ASN A 106 -7.05 0.39 4.54
C ASN A 106 -7.92 -0.71 5.16
N LEU A 107 -8.01 -1.87 4.50
CA LEU A 107 -8.86 -2.97 4.96
C LEU A 107 -8.52 -3.42 6.39
N ASN A 108 -7.24 -3.57 6.73
CA ASN A 108 -6.82 -3.97 8.08
C ASN A 108 -7.20 -2.90 9.10
N ASP A 109 -6.89 -1.63 8.83
CA ASP A 109 -7.24 -0.53 9.73
C ASP A 109 -8.75 -0.49 10.00
N ALA A 110 -9.58 -0.75 8.98
CA ALA A 110 -11.03 -0.79 9.10
C ALA A 110 -11.52 -1.99 9.94
N LEU A 111 -10.94 -3.17 9.73
CA LEU A 111 -11.24 -4.37 10.54
C LEU A 111 -10.96 -4.12 12.02
N TYR A 112 -9.79 -3.57 12.35
CA TYR A 112 -9.44 -3.23 13.73
C TYR A 112 -10.33 -2.12 14.30
N ALA A 113 -10.66 -1.09 13.51
CA ALA A 113 -11.53 -0.01 13.98
C ALA A 113 -12.93 -0.52 14.36
N VAL A 114 -13.54 -1.32 13.49
CA VAL A 114 -14.89 -1.88 13.71
C VAL A 114 -14.89 -2.94 14.80
N ASP A 115 -13.87 -3.80 14.85
CA ASP A 115 -13.74 -4.79 15.92
C ASP A 115 -13.70 -4.10 17.29
N GLN A 116 -12.89 -3.06 17.44
CA GLN A 116 -12.76 -2.37 18.73
C GLN A 116 -14.01 -1.60 19.13
N GLU A 117 -14.67 -0.95 18.17
CA GLU A 117 -15.95 -0.27 18.37
C GLU A 117 -17.02 -1.25 18.90
N LYS A 118 -17.20 -2.39 18.23
CA LYS A 118 -18.21 -3.40 18.60
C LYS A 118 -17.91 -4.11 19.92
N ASN A 119 -16.65 -4.08 20.38
CA ASN A 119 -16.22 -4.69 21.63
C ASN A 119 -16.07 -3.70 22.81
N TYR A 120 -16.69 -2.51 22.72
CA TYR A 120 -16.78 -1.48 23.78
C TYR A 120 -15.45 -0.92 24.29
N ASN A 121 -14.39 -0.96 23.47
CA ASN A 121 -13.09 -0.39 23.83
C ASN A 121 -12.91 1.00 23.20
N SER A 122 -13.65 1.98 23.75
CA SER A 122 -13.87 3.33 23.19
C SER A 122 -12.63 4.22 22.99
N ASN A 123 -11.43 3.80 23.41
CA ASN A 123 -10.21 4.63 23.38
C ASN A 123 -9.11 4.10 22.45
N TYR A 124 -9.46 3.31 21.42
CA TYR A 124 -8.47 2.79 20.50
C TYR A 124 -8.24 3.72 19.29
N THR A 125 -6.99 4.18 19.16
CA THR A 125 -6.54 5.01 18.04
C THR A 125 -5.73 4.16 17.07
N VAL A 126 -6.31 3.84 15.91
CA VAL A 126 -5.59 3.14 14.83
C VAL A 126 -4.54 4.07 14.22
N TRP A 127 -3.30 3.59 14.10
CA TRP A 127 -2.24 4.30 13.39
C TRP A 127 -2.40 4.09 11.89
N ARG A 128 -2.86 5.13 11.20
CA ARG A 128 -3.18 5.05 9.77
C ARG A 128 -2.11 5.76 8.98
N GLN A 129 -1.51 5.07 8.02
CA GLN A 129 -0.39 5.63 7.26
C GLN A 129 -0.83 6.87 6.47
N LYS A 130 -0.24 8.01 6.81
CA LYS A 130 -0.45 9.30 6.15
C LYS A 130 0.39 9.37 4.88
N ASN A 131 1.71 9.33 5.06
CA ASN A 131 2.68 9.38 3.98
C ASN A 131 3.60 8.18 4.10
N GLY A 132 4.00 7.57 2.98
CA GLY A 132 5.09 6.62 3.01
C GLY A 132 5.86 6.56 1.72
N MET A 133 7.17 6.42 1.86
CA MET A 133 8.10 6.17 0.78
C MET A 133 8.83 4.88 1.07
N THR A 134 8.85 3.95 0.12
CA THR A 134 9.73 2.77 0.15
C THR A 134 10.64 2.84 -1.05
N PHE A 135 11.88 2.37 -0.93
CA PHE A 135 12.81 2.25 -2.05
C PHE A 135 13.68 1.01 -1.90
N THR A 136 14.10 0.44 -3.02
CA THR A 136 15.09 -0.64 -3.09
C THR A 136 15.97 -0.44 -4.32
N VAL A 137 17.28 -0.52 -4.14
CA VAL A 137 18.29 -0.40 -5.18
C VAL A 137 19.25 -1.57 -5.05
N ASN A 138 19.39 -2.33 -6.13
CA ASN A 138 20.38 -3.38 -6.29
C ASN A 138 21.35 -2.94 -7.38
N GLN A 139 22.65 -3.02 -7.13
CA GLN A 139 23.69 -2.66 -8.07
C GLN A 139 24.70 -3.79 -8.13
N ASN A 140 24.73 -4.55 -9.22
CA ASN A 140 25.82 -5.49 -9.46
C ASN A 140 27.03 -4.72 -9.99
N LEU A 141 28.21 -5.00 -9.47
CA LEU A 141 29.46 -4.44 -9.96
C LEU A 141 30.09 -5.41 -10.98
N PRO A 142 31.11 -4.97 -11.74
CA PRO A 142 31.84 -5.85 -12.65
C PRO A 142 32.44 -7.07 -11.95
N ASP A 143 32.82 -8.08 -12.74
CA ASP A 143 33.33 -9.37 -12.25
C ASP A 143 34.41 -9.21 -11.17
N GLY A 144 34.17 -9.87 -10.03
CA GLY A 144 35.08 -9.86 -8.88
C GLY A 144 34.87 -8.71 -7.88
N TRP A 145 34.01 -7.74 -8.18
CA TRP A 145 33.71 -6.60 -7.29
C TRP A 145 32.44 -6.77 -6.46
N GLY A 146 31.65 -7.82 -6.69
CA GLY A 146 30.45 -8.08 -5.89
C GLY A 146 29.27 -7.18 -6.26
N GLY A 147 28.48 -6.76 -5.28
CA GLY A 147 27.30 -5.92 -5.47
C GLY A 147 26.85 -5.17 -4.23
N PHE A 148 26.10 -4.08 -4.44
CA PHE A 148 25.48 -3.31 -3.38
C PHE A 148 23.97 -3.52 -3.35
N TYR A 149 23.44 -3.59 -2.13
CA TYR A 149 22.01 -3.58 -1.84
C TYR A 149 21.70 -2.41 -0.91
N LEU A 150 20.69 -1.62 -1.27
CA LEU A 150 20.16 -0.55 -0.45
C LEU A 150 18.63 -0.65 -0.44
N SER A 151 18.03 -0.66 0.74
CA SER A 151 16.57 -0.57 0.88
C SER A 151 16.19 0.34 2.04
N GLY A 152 14.97 0.87 1.99
CA GLY A 152 14.46 1.69 3.07
C GLY A 152 13.00 2.04 2.98
N ARG A 153 12.46 2.46 4.12
CA ARG A 153 11.09 2.94 4.31
C ARG A 153 11.09 4.17 5.20
N VAL A 154 10.36 5.19 4.76
CA VAL A 154 10.04 6.39 5.56
C VAL A 154 8.53 6.52 5.61
N ALA A 155 7.94 6.61 6.79
CA ALA A 155 6.49 6.72 6.92
C ALA A 155 6.06 7.65 8.05
N ASP A 156 5.04 8.45 7.77
CA ASP A 156 4.30 9.23 8.76
C ASP A 156 2.90 8.62 8.93
N TYR A 157 2.34 8.74 10.12
CA TYR A 157 1.03 8.19 10.45
C TYR A 157 0.11 9.28 11.00
N TRP A 158 -1.17 9.20 10.67
CA TRP A 158 -2.20 9.93 11.39
C TRP A 158 -2.29 9.39 12.82
N ASN A 159 -2.56 10.29 13.77
CA ASN A 159 -2.71 9.98 15.19
C ASN A 159 -1.47 9.39 15.89
N ARG A 160 -0.28 9.56 15.30
CA ARG A 160 1.02 9.25 15.91
C ARG A 160 2.00 10.36 15.55
N SER A 161 2.69 10.90 16.54
CA SER A 161 3.76 11.87 16.30
C SER A 161 5.05 11.17 15.89
N GLY A 162 5.87 11.88 15.11
CA GLY A 162 7.15 11.38 14.62
C GLY A 162 7.06 10.66 13.28
N THR A 163 8.24 10.44 12.70
CA THR A 163 8.42 9.78 11.40
C THR A 163 9.16 8.46 11.63
N GLU A 164 8.59 7.38 11.12
CA GLU A 164 9.23 6.08 11.10
C GLU A 164 10.25 6.03 9.95
N LYS A 165 11.48 5.63 10.25
CA LYS A 165 12.57 5.53 9.28
C LYS A 165 13.30 4.21 9.47
N GLN A 166 13.41 3.43 8.41
CA GLN A 166 14.10 2.15 8.38
C GLN A 166 14.95 2.11 7.12
N TYR A 167 16.21 1.67 7.24
CA TYR A 167 17.13 1.55 6.12
C TYR A 167 18.05 0.36 6.32
N GLN A 168 18.42 -0.28 5.21
CA GLN A 168 19.38 -1.36 5.18
C GLN A 168 20.35 -1.15 4.02
N PHE A 169 21.63 -1.34 4.30
CA PHE A 169 22.69 -1.34 3.30
C PHE A 169 23.48 -2.65 3.42
N SER A 170 23.84 -3.25 2.29
CA SER A 170 24.66 -4.46 2.25
C SER A 170 25.58 -4.44 1.04
N TYR A 171 26.75 -5.07 1.19
CA TYR A 171 27.73 -5.30 0.14
C TYR A 171 28.16 -6.76 0.22
N ASN A 172 28.19 -7.44 -0.92
CA ASN A 172 28.50 -8.87 -1.00
C ASN A 172 29.33 -9.20 -2.23
#